data_AF-A0AAD9R7M5-F1
#
_entry.id   AF-A0AAD9R7M5-F1
#
_cell.length_a   1.000
_cell.length_b   1.000
_cell.length_c   1.000
_cell.angle_alpha   90.00
_cell.angle_beta   90.00
_cell.angle_gamma   90.00
#
_symmetry.space_group_name_H-M   'P 1'
#
loop_
_entity.id
_entity.type
_entity.pdbx_description
1 polymer ?
#
loop_
_entity_poly.entity_id
_entity_poly.type
_entity_poly.pdbx_seq_one_letter_code
_entity_poly.pdbx_strand_id
1 'polypeptide(L)' 'MGYGFVEYKKRSDALNALKKLQNSSVEGHNLELKMSHRTKNDKVSKRKSASLTKQNTSKILVRNVPFEASKKEIKELFG' A
#
# COMPACT_ATOMS: atom_id res chain seq x y z
N MET A 1 -17.78 11.87 -15.69
CA MET A 1 -18.11 10.65 -14.92
C MET A 1 -16.96 10.32 -13.99
N GLY A 2 -16.95 10.91 -12.80
CA GLY A 2 -15.90 10.73 -11.80
C GLY A 2 -16.32 9.74 -10.72
N TYR A 3 -15.35 9.20 -9.99
CA TYR A 3 -15.58 8.40 -8.78
C TYR A 3 -14.80 9.01 -7.62
N GLY A 4 -15.30 8.82 -6.40
CA GLY A 4 -14.67 9.27 -5.17
C GLY A 4 -14.65 8.17 -4.12
N PHE A 5 -13.75 8.30 -3.15
CA PHE A 5 -13.68 7.40 -2.00
C PHE A 5 -13.98 8.17 -0.72
N VAL A 6 -14.73 7.54 0.18
CA VAL A 6 -15.05 8.08 1.50
C VAL A 6 -14.60 7.08 2.55
N GLU A 7 -13.86 7.56 3.55
CA GLU A 7 -13.42 6.75 4.68
C GLU A 7 -14.27 7.08 5.92
N TYR A 8 -14.75 6.03 6.58
CA TYR A 8 -15.50 6.13 7.83
C TYR A 8 -14.66 5.58 8.97
N LYS A 9 -14.76 6.21 10.15
CA LYS A 9 -14.07 5.78 11.37
C LYS A 9 -14.49 4.37 11.82
N LYS A 10 -15.76 4.00 11.63
CA LYS A 10 -16.30 2.67 11.99
C LYS A 10 -16.89 1.98 10.77
N ARG A 11 -16.73 0.66 10.71
CA ARG A 11 -17.34 -0.18 9.67
C ARG A 11 -18.87 -0.14 9.70
N SER A 12 -19.47 -0.03 10.90
CA SER A 12 -20.93 0.12 11.06
C SER A 12 -21.46 1.32 10.29
N ASP A 13 -20.73 2.43 10.35
CA ASP A 13 -21.17 3.71 9.80
C ASP A 13 -21.09 3.68 8.28
N ALA A 14 -20.05 3.05 7.72
CA ALA A 14 -19.94 2.79 6.28
C ALA A 14 -21.09 1.92 5.74
N LEU A 15 -21.46 0.85 6.47
CA LEU A 15 -22.58 -0.02 6.08
C LEU A 15 -23.93 0.73 6.15
N ASN A 16 -24.12 1.56 7.18
CA ASN A 16 -25.30 2.38 7.33
C ASN A 16 -25.41 3.42 6.20
N ALA A 17 -24.30 4.05 5.83
CA ALA A 17 -24.23 4.98 4.71
C ALA A 17 -24.58 4.29 3.39
N LEU A 18 -24.01 3.11 3.12
CA LEU A 18 -24.30 2.34 1.90
C LEU A 18 -25.77 1.93 1.82
N LYS A 19 -26.43 1.61 2.94
CA LYS A 19 -27.87 1.30 2.95
C LYS A 19 -28.76 2.52 2.71
N LYS A 20 -28.38 3.68 3.25
CA LYS A 20 -29.22 4.90 3.27
C LYS A 20 -29.03 5.79 2.06
N LEU A 21 -27.81 5.84 1.51
CA LEU A 21 -27.41 6.81 0.49
C LEU A 21 -27.27 6.18 -0.90
N GLN A 22 -27.54 4.88 -1.04
CA GLN A 22 -27.55 4.23 -2.34
C GLN A 22 -28.65 4.83 -3.22
N ASN A 23 -28.28 5.23 -4.43
CA ASN A 23 -29.16 5.90 -5.39
C ASN A 23 -29.68 7.27 -4.93
N SER A 24 -28.98 7.93 -4.01
CA SER A 24 -29.28 9.31 -3.67
C SER A 24 -28.94 10.23 -4.85
N SER A 25 -29.77 11.26 -5.06
CA SER A 25 -29.54 12.27 -6.09
C SER A 25 -28.85 13.48 -5.46
N VAL A 26 -27.67 13.83 -5.97
CA VAL A 26 -26.93 15.03 -5.59
C VAL A 26 -26.78 15.88 -6.84
N GLU A 27 -27.32 17.09 -6.82
CA GLU A 27 -27.26 18.05 -7.94
C GLU A 27 -27.67 17.42 -9.29
N GLY A 28 -28.74 16.60 -9.27
CA GLY A 28 -29.27 15.93 -10.47
C GLY A 28 -28.51 14.68 -10.90
N HIS A 29 -27.49 14.24 -10.15
CA HIS A 29 -26.70 13.04 -10.42
C HIS A 29 -27.02 11.94 -9.42
N ASN A 30 -27.36 10.75 -9.92
CA ASN A 30 -27.57 9.58 -9.07
C ASN A 30 -26.22 8.99 -8.64
N LEU A 31 -26.06 8.83 -7.33
CA LEU A 31 -24.86 8.25 -6.74
C LEU A 31 -25.01 6.73 -6.63
N GLU A 32 -24.05 6.02 -7.21
CA GLU A 32 -23.87 4.58 -7.00
C GLU A 32 -22.76 4.37 -5.96
N LEU A 33 -23.10 3.81 -4.81
CA LEU A 33 -22.16 3.47 -3.75
C LEU A 33 -21.85 1.97 -3.82
N LYS A 34 -20.56 1.65 -3.72
CA LYS A 34 -20.07 0.27 -3.64
C LYS A 34 -19.09 0.17 -2.48
N MET A 35 -19.12 -0.94 -1.76
CA MET A 35 -18.06 -1.22 -0.77
C MET A 35 -16.73 -1.24 -1.50
N SER A 36 -15.78 -0.44 -1.00
CA SER A 36 -14.44 -0.46 -1.55
C SER A 36 -13.86 -1.85 -1.36
N HIS A 37 -13.45 -2.46 -2.47
CA HIS A 37 -12.53 -3.58 -2.38
C HIS A 37 -11.22 -2.95 -1.90
N ARG A 38 -10.97 -3.01 -0.58
CA ARG A 38 -9.60 -3.13 -0.11
C ARG A 38 -9.11 -4.42 -0.76
N THR A 39 -8.54 -4.31 -1.96
CA THR A 39 -7.47 -5.22 -2.33
C THR A 39 -6.55 -5.11 -1.13
N LYS A 40 -6.51 -6.17 -0.32
CA LYS A 40 -5.38 -6.36 0.55
C LYS A 40 -4.23 -6.33 -0.43
N ASN A 41 -3.58 -5.19 -0.55
CA ASN A 41 -2.21 -5.13 -0.99
C ASN A 41 -1.39 -5.79 0.13
N ASP A 42 -1.65 -7.09 0.37
CA ASP A 42 -0.71 -8.05 0.94
C ASP A 42 0.53 -8.18 0.05
N LYS A 43 0.57 -7.44 -1.08
CA LYS A 43 1.73 -7.19 -1.93
C LYS A 43 2.44 -5.87 -1.65
N VAL A 44 2.24 -5.20 -0.52
CA VAL A 44 3.44 -4.63 0.10
C VAL A 44 4.17 -5.86 0.57
N SER A 45 5.08 -6.39 -0.25
CA SER A 45 6.08 -7.36 0.18
C SER A 45 6.58 -6.84 1.51
N LYS A 46 6.11 -7.42 2.62
CA LYS A 46 6.74 -7.22 3.92
C LYS A 46 8.19 -7.51 3.59
N ARG A 47 9.04 -6.47 3.63
CA ARG A 47 10.49 -6.65 3.61
C ARG A 47 10.69 -7.77 4.61
N LYS A 48 11.12 -8.96 4.15
CA LYS A 48 11.43 -10.06 5.07
C LYS A 48 12.33 -9.38 6.09
N SER A 49 11.80 -9.18 7.30
CA SER A 49 12.63 -8.77 8.40
C SER A 49 13.70 -9.83 8.38
N ALA A 50 14.96 -9.42 8.19
CA ALA A 50 16.05 -10.32 8.42
C ALA A 50 15.82 -10.78 9.85
N SER A 51 15.31 -12.00 10.02
CA SER A 51 15.34 -12.64 11.30
C SER A 51 16.80 -12.54 11.72
N LEU A 52 17.04 -12.19 12.97
CA LEU A 52 18.35 -12.18 13.60
C LEU A 52 18.89 -13.62 13.70
N THR A 53 18.84 -14.39 12.60
CA THR A 53 19.57 -15.63 12.46
C THR A 53 21.04 -15.25 12.46
N LYS A 54 21.80 -15.98 13.27
CA LYS A 54 23.24 -15.80 13.41
C LYS A 54 23.88 -15.84 12.01
N GLN A 55 24.36 -14.70 11.54
CA GLN A 55 25.04 -14.58 10.25
C GLN A 55 26.32 -15.41 10.30
N ASN A 56 26.37 -16.53 9.56
CA ASN A 56 27.54 -17.41 9.48
C ASN A 56 28.53 -17.02 8.36
N THR A 57 28.25 -15.94 7.63
CA THR A 57 29.03 -15.54 6.44
C THR A 57 29.28 -14.04 6.41
N SER A 58 30.42 -13.61 5.92
CA SER A 58 30.78 -12.20 5.75
C SER A 58 30.21 -11.56 4.47
N LYS A 59 29.09 -12.08 3.94
CA LYS A 59 28.47 -11.59 2.70
C LYS A 59 27.34 -10.60 3.02
N ILE A 60 27.39 -9.41 2.42
CA ILE A 60 26.38 -8.36 2.56
C ILE A 60 25.60 -8.21 1.24
N LEU A 61 24.27 -8.06 1.32
CA LEU A 61 23.41 -7.80 0.16
C LEU A 61 22.79 -6.41 0.26
N VAL A 62 23.23 -5.51 -0.63
CA VAL A 62 22.70 -4.15 -0.73
C VAL A 62 21.65 -4.11 -1.85
N ARG A 63 20.45 -3.60 -1.55
CA ARG A 63 19.34 -3.43 -2.52
C ARG A 63 19.03 -1.94 -2.69
N ASN A 64 18.30 -1.60 -3.76
CA ASN A 64 17.91 -0.22 -4.08
C ASN A 64 19.10 0.70 -4.42
N VAL A 65 20.06 0.16 -5.17
CA VAL A 65 21.19 0.92 -5.71
C VAL A 65 20.77 1.52 -7.06
N PRO A 66 21.00 2.82 -7.32
CA PRO A 66 20.70 3.43 -8.61
C PRO A 66 21.57 2.80 -9.71
N PHE A 67 21.04 2.73 -10.94
CA PHE A 67 21.72 2.08 -12.06
C PHE A 67 23.03 2.77 -12.46
N GLU A 68 23.18 4.04 -12.11
CA GLU A 68 24.36 4.88 -12.36
C GLU A 68 25.52 4.56 -11.40
N ALA A 69 25.25 3.93 -10.26
CA ALA A 69 26.27 3.67 -9.25
C ALA A 69 27.30 2.65 -9.74
N SER A 70 28.57 2.96 -9.50
CA SER A 70 29.70 2.11 -9.88
C SER A 70 30.07 1.10 -8.79
N LYS A 71 30.74 0.01 -9.18
CA LYS A 71 31.26 -0.99 -8.23
C LYS A 71 32.24 -0.41 -7.21
N LYS A 72 32.95 0.67 -7.56
CA LYS A 72 33.95 1.32 -6.70
C LYS A 72 33.27 2.04 -5.54
N GLU A 73 32.25 2.84 -5.83
CA GLU A 73 31.48 3.60 -4.83
C GLU A 73 30.79 2.67 -3.83
N ILE A 74 30.19 1.58 -4.30
CA ILE A 74 29.54 0.59 -3.42
C ILE A 74 30.57 -0.05 -2.48
N LYS A 75 31.78 -0.35 -2.97
CA LYS A 75 32.84 -0.95 -2.16
C LYS A 75 33.42 0.05 -1.17
N GLU A 76 33.52 1.32 -1.51
CA GLU A 76 33.97 2.37 -0.58
C GLU A 76 32.96 2.62 0.55
N LEU A 77 31.67 2.46 0.28
CA LEU A 77 30.62 2.68 1.28
C LEU A 77 30.39 1.48 2.22
N PHE A 78 30.61 0.25 1.75
CA PHE A 78 30.24 -0.98 2.46
C PHE A 78 31.35 -2.04 2.64
N GLY A 79 32.51 -1.86 2.00
CA GLY A 79 33.65 -2.79 2.04
C GLY A 79 34.80 -2.25 2.87
#